data_AF-A0A353VVW7-F1
#
_entry.id   AF-A0A353VVW7-F1
#
_cell.length_a   1.000
_cell.length_b   1.000
_cell.length_c   1.000
_cell.angle_alpha   90.00
_cell.angle_beta   90.00
_cell.angle_gamma   90.00
#
_symmetry.space_group_name_H-M   'P 1'
#
loop_
_entity.id
_entity.type
_entity.pdbx_description
1 polymer ?
#
loop_
_entity_poly.entity_id
_entity_poly.type
_entity_poly.pdbx_seq_one_letter_code
_entity_poly.pdbx_strand_id
1 'polypeptide(L)'
;NNFTQTLEPRLFYLYIPNENQSDLPRFDTGLYDFSFDSLFRENRFSGDDRLGDANQVTLAVTSHLINQENGKNYGNIRLGQIFYFRDRKT
;
A
#
# COMPACT_ATOMS: atom_id res chain seq x y z
N ASN A 1 -34.63 8.26 0.12
CA ASN A 1 -33.15 8.26 0.12
C ASN A 1 -32.62 7.19 1.03
N ASN A 2 -32.56 5.96 0.53
CA ASN A 2 -31.91 4.87 1.27
C ASN A 2 -30.44 4.76 0.85
N PHE A 3 -29.54 4.64 1.81
CA PHE A 3 -28.11 4.50 1.56
C PHE A 3 -27.60 3.17 2.11
N THR A 4 -26.73 2.51 1.35
CA THR A 4 -25.93 1.37 1.80
C THR A 4 -24.54 1.86 2.18
N GLN A 5 -24.11 1.52 3.37
CA GLN A 5 -22.72 1.65 3.77
C GLN A 5 -22.00 0.32 3.60
N THR A 6 -20.85 0.31 2.92
CA THR A 6 -19.94 -0.84 2.91
C THR A 6 -18.77 -0.60 3.84
N LEU A 7 -18.21 -1.68 4.37
CA LEU A 7 -16.97 -1.68 5.13
C LEU A 7 -16.08 -2.79 4.57
N GLU A 8 -14.95 -2.38 4.01
CA GLU A 8 -14.05 -3.23 3.22
C GLU A 8 -12.69 -3.29 3.92
N PRO A 9 -12.51 -4.23 4.87
CA PRO A 9 -11.22 -4.44 5.54
C PRO A 9 -10.23 -5.12 4.59
N ARG A 10 -8.96 -4.71 4.67
CA ARG A 10 -7.85 -5.28 3.89
C ARG A 10 -6.64 -5.54 4.78
N LEU A 11 -6.07 -6.74 4.66
CA LEU A 11 -4.83 -7.15 5.29
C LEU A 11 -3.83 -7.55 4.19
N PHE A 12 -2.58 -7.13 4.33
CA PHE A 12 -1.51 -7.45 3.39
C PHE A 12 -0.19 -7.67 4.13
N TYR A 13 0.45 -8.81 3.92
CA TYR A 13 1.76 -9.11 4.50
C TYR A 13 2.80 -9.16 3.39
N LEU A 14 3.95 -8.51 3.62
CA LEU A 14 5.06 -8.46 2.68
C LEU A 14 6.35 -8.87 3.37
N TYR A 15 7.00 -9.87 2.79
CA TYR A 15 8.32 -10.33 3.19
C TYR A 15 9.25 -10.38 1.97
N ILE A 16 10.36 -9.67 2.08
CA ILE A 16 11.45 -9.65 1.09
C ILE A 16 12.74 -9.78 1.91
N PRO A 17 13.58 -10.81 1.70
CA PRO A 17 14.86 -10.93 2.41
C PRO A 17 15.78 -9.75 2.11
N ASN A 18 16.73 -9.49 3.01
CA ASN A 18 17.73 -8.45 2.77
C ASN A 18 18.89 -9.05 1.97
N GLU A 19 19.19 -8.47 0.82
CA GLU A 19 20.27 -8.87 -0.09
C GLU A 19 21.15 -7.66 -0.42
N ASN A 20 22.46 -7.86 -0.50
CA ASN A 20 23.41 -6.78 -0.80
C ASN A 20 23.39 -6.44 -2.30
N GLN A 21 22.90 -5.24 -2.64
CA GLN A 21 22.80 -4.72 -4.01
C GLN A 21 23.81 -3.59 -4.28
N SER A 22 24.91 -3.51 -3.51
CA SER A 22 25.90 -2.42 -3.64
C SER A 22 26.64 -2.43 -4.99
N ASP A 23 26.74 -3.60 -5.61
CA ASP A 23 27.47 -3.79 -6.87
C ASP A 23 26.62 -3.50 -8.11
N LEU A 24 25.32 -3.18 -7.94
CA LEU A 24 24.43 -2.83 -9.04
C LEU A 24 24.46 -1.32 -9.30
N PRO A 25 24.67 -0.90 -10.58
CA PRO A 25 24.56 0.50 -10.96
C PRO A 25 23.14 1.03 -10.74
N ARG A 26 23.02 2.32 -10.41
CA ARG A 26 21.73 3.02 -10.22
C ARG A 26 21.46 3.90 -11.44
N PHE A 27 20.36 3.65 -12.14
CA PHE A 27 19.94 4.43 -13.30
C PHE A 27 18.71 5.29 -12.97
N ASP A 28 17.59 4.69 -12.57
CA ASP A 28 16.29 5.37 -12.44
C ASP A 28 15.56 5.12 -11.10
N THR A 29 16.30 4.73 -10.07
CA THR A 29 15.76 4.54 -8.71
C THR A 29 15.34 5.85 -8.05
N GLY A 30 14.05 5.97 -7.73
CA GLY A 30 13.47 7.07 -6.96
C GLY A 30 12.47 6.58 -5.91
N LEU A 31 11.99 7.50 -5.06
CA LEU A 31 10.89 7.23 -4.14
C LEU A 31 9.57 7.66 -4.80
N TYR A 32 8.54 6.83 -4.68
CA TYR A 32 7.19 7.23 -5.07
C TYR A 32 6.61 8.26 -4.10
N ASP A 33 5.81 9.18 -4.63
CA ASP A 33 4.91 9.99 -3.81
C ASP A 33 3.94 9.10 -3.03
N PHE A 34 3.61 9.55 -1.83
CA PHE A 34 2.67 8.82 -0.99
C PHE A 34 1.26 8.84 -1.60
N SER A 35 0.66 7.66 -1.69
CA SER A 35 -0.74 7.44 -2.02
C SER A 35 -1.32 6.34 -1.13
N PHE A 36 -2.63 6.27 -0.94
CA PHE A 36 -3.23 5.18 -0.15
C PHE A 36 -2.87 3.80 -0.71
N ASP A 37 -2.86 3.66 -2.04
CA ASP A 37 -2.48 2.43 -2.72
C ASP A 37 -1.01 2.06 -2.51
N SER A 38 -0.14 3.04 -2.19
CA SER A 38 1.27 2.77 -1.84
C SER A 38 1.43 1.91 -0.59
N LEU A 39 0.41 1.84 0.29
CA LEU A 39 0.42 0.97 1.47
C LEU A 39 0.51 -0.53 1.12
N PHE A 40 0.19 -0.89 -0.13
CA PHE A 40 0.15 -2.26 -0.64
C PHE A 40 1.17 -2.53 -1.74
N ARG A 41 2.13 -1.61 -1.96
CA ARG A 41 3.20 -1.83 -2.94
C ARG A 41 4.18 -2.89 -2.43
N GLU A 42 4.61 -3.74 -3.35
CA GLU A 42 5.63 -4.77 -3.09
C GLU A 42 7.03 -4.18 -3.09
N ASN A 43 7.28 -3.09 -3.84
CA ASN A 43 8.54 -2.37 -3.83
C ASN A 43 8.33 -0.88 -3.51
N ARG A 44 9.21 -0.33 -2.66
CA ARG A 44 9.19 1.09 -2.26
C ARG A 44 9.93 2.01 -3.22
N PHE A 45 10.76 1.43 -4.09
CA PHE A 45 11.53 2.16 -5.09
C PHE A 45 10.85 2.09 -6.45
N SER A 46 11.01 3.13 -7.26
CA SER A 46 10.73 3.08 -8.70
C SER A 46 11.87 2.42 -9.46
N GLY A 47 11.56 1.86 -10.63
CA GLY A 47 12.52 1.13 -11.45
C GLY A 47 12.82 -0.26 -10.91
N ASP A 48 13.56 -1.03 -11.69
CA ASP A 48 13.91 -2.42 -11.37
C ASP A 48 15.32 -2.56 -10.76
N ASP A 49 16.05 -1.45 -10.64
CA ASP A 49 17.44 -1.40 -10.16
C ASP A 49 17.59 -1.73 -8.66
N ARG A 50 16.53 -1.53 -7.87
CA ARG A 50 16.55 -1.71 -6.41
C ARG A 50 15.28 -2.35 -5.91
N LEU A 51 15.42 -3.48 -5.23
CA LEU A 51 14.36 -4.09 -4.44
C LEU A 51 14.61 -3.82 -2.95
N GLY A 52 13.69 -3.10 -2.30
CA GLY A 52 13.77 -2.84 -0.86
C GLY A 52 13.42 -4.07 -0.04
N ASP A 53 14.25 -4.39 0.96
CA ASP A 53 13.90 -5.45 1.90
C ASP A 53 12.65 -5.07 2.72
N ALA A 54 11.85 -6.09 3.07
CA ALA A 54 10.58 -5.89 3.73
C ALA A 54 10.27 -7.02 4.72
N ASN A 55 9.73 -6.66 5.87
CA ASN A 55 9.00 -7.57 6.74
C ASN A 55 7.96 -6.73 7.48
N GLN A 56 6.75 -6.71 6.94
CA GLN A 56 5.71 -5.77 7.36
C GLN A 56 4.31 -6.32 7.14
N VAL A 57 3.35 -5.84 7.94
CA VAL A 57 1.93 -6.06 7.71
C VAL A 57 1.21 -4.72 7.55
N THR A 58 0.39 -4.61 6.51
CA THR A 58 -0.49 -3.48 6.26
C THR A 58 -1.90 -3.87 6.67
N LEU A 59 -2.52 -3.04 7.50
CA LEU A 59 -3.94 -3.11 7.83
C LEU A 59 -4.62 -1.85 7.29
N ALA A 60 -5.74 -2.02 6.62
CA ALA A 60 -6.53 -0.89 6.14
C ALA A 60 -8.02 -1.21 6.12
N VAL A 61 -8.81 -0.15 6.07
CA VAL A 61 -10.25 -0.23 5.91
C VAL A 61 -10.72 0.88 4.96
N THR A 62 -11.63 0.51 4.08
CA THR A 62 -12.34 1.45 3.20
C THR A 62 -13.83 1.42 3.52
N SER A 63 -14.48 2.56 3.57
CA SER A 63 -15.94 2.64 3.68
C SER A 63 -16.51 3.46 2.54
N HIS A 64 -17.56 2.95 1.90
CA HIS A 64 -18.29 3.63 0.84
C HIS A 64 -19.72 3.93 1.28
N LEU A 65 -20.25 5.08 0.86
CA LEU A 65 -21.66 5.43 1.01
C LEU A 65 -22.34 5.42 -0.37
N ILE A 66 -23.23 4.45 -0.60
CA ILE A 66 -23.82 4.16 -1.90
C ILE A 66 -25.32 4.41 -1.83
N ASN A 67 -25.87 5.18 -2.76
CA ASN A 67 -27.32 5.35 -2.88
C ASN A 67 -27.93 4.06 -3.46
N GLN A 68 -28.92 3.49 -2.78
CA GLN A 68 -29.52 2.22 -3.16
C GLN A 68 -30.40 2.29 -4.42
N GLU A 69 -30.97 3.44 -4.71
CA GLU A 69 -31.93 3.61 -5.81
C GLU A 69 -31.22 3.66 -7.17
N ASN A 70 -29.99 4.18 -7.21
CA ASN A 70 -29.23 4.38 -8.45
C ASN A 70 -27.79 3.86 -8.42
N GLY A 71 -27.32 3.28 -7.31
CA GLY A 71 -25.97 2.75 -7.16
C GLY A 71 -24.86 3.80 -7.10
N LYS A 72 -25.18 5.10 -7.08
CA LYS A 72 -24.18 6.17 -7.07
C LYS A 72 -23.43 6.19 -5.74
N ASN A 73 -22.10 6.19 -5.81
CA ASN A 73 -21.24 6.43 -4.65
C ASN A 73 -21.19 7.94 -4.34
N TYR A 74 -21.53 8.32 -3.12
CA TYR A 74 -21.54 9.70 -2.63
C TYR A 74 -20.23 10.09 -1.94
N GLY A 75 -19.42 9.12 -1.53
CA GLY A 75 -18.15 9.37 -0.88
C GLY A 75 -17.50 8.11 -0.34
N ASN A 76 -16.18 8.17 -0.16
CA ASN A 76 -15.43 7.12 0.53
C ASN A 76 -14.47 7.73 1.55
N ILE A 77 -14.21 6.95 2.59
CA ILE A 77 -13.17 7.20 3.58
C ILE A 77 -12.24 5.99 3.58
N ARG A 78 -10.94 6.25 3.55
CA ARG A 78 -9.87 5.25 3.50
C ARG A 78 -8.88 5.52 4.62
N LEU A 79 -8.63 4.51 5.46
CA LEU A 79 -7.68 4.58 6.56
C LEU A 79 -6.81 3.33 6.56
N GLY A 80 -5.51 3.48 6.76
CA GLY A 80 -4.60 2.35 6.76
C GLY A 80 -3.24 2.67 7.37
N GLN A 81 -2.57 1.63 7.83
CA GLN A 81 -1.28 1.71 8.51
C GLN A 81 -0.43 0.48 8.18
N ILE A 82 0.89 0.70 8.06
CA ILE A 82 1.89 -0.36 7.94
C ILE A 82 2.58 -0.53 9.30
N PHE A 83 2.66 -1.77 9.76
CA PHE A 83 3.43 -2.19 10.92
C PHE A 83 4.67 -2.95 10.45
N TYR A 84 5.85 -2.46 10.82
CA TYR A 84 7.13 -3.03 10.42
C TYR A 84 7.64 -3.95 11.52
N PHE A 85 7.98 -5.18 11.17
CA PHE A 85 8.57 -6.15 12.11
C PHE A 85 10.08 -6.00 12.24
N ARG A 86 10.73 -5.27 11.32
CA ARG A 86 12.15 -4.94 11.36
C ARG A 86 12.44 -3.60 10.70
N ASP A 87 13.57 -2.99 11.03
CA ASP A 87 14.07 -1.80 10.34
C ASP A 87 14.40 -2.12 8.89
N ARG A 88 13.95 -1.24 7.98
CA ARG A 88 14.15 -1.40 6.54
C ARG A 88 15.56 -0.94 6.15
N LYS A 89 16.32 -1.78 5.44
CA LYS A 89 17.66 -1.47 4.92
C LYS A 89 17.64 -1.43 3.38
N THR A 90 18.70 -0.92 2.76
CA THR A 90 18.83 -0.72 1.30
C THR A 90 20.02 -1.47 0.74
#